data_AF-A0A8J3IWY4-F1
#
_entry.id   AF-A0A8J3IWY4-F1
#
_cell.length_a   1.000
_cell.length_b   1.000
_cell.length_c   1.000
_cell.angle_alpha   90.00
_cell.angle_beta   90.00
_cell.angle_gamma   90.00
#
_symmetry.space_group_name_H-M   'P 1'
#
loop_
_entity.id
_entity.type
_entity.pdbx_description
1 polymer ?
#
loop_
_entity_poly.entity_id
_entity_poly.type
_entity_poly.pdbx_seq_one_letter_code
_entity_poly.pdbx_strand_id
1 'polypeptide(L)'
;MLYLLFDPLLRLLLRLFGAGANGILVLATIFWIWVLIDCLVKEPSDTNDKIAWTLFVLFVPLLGALIYYFIRRPERIKAVGR
;
A
#
# COMPACT_ATOMS: atom_id res chain seq x y z
N MET A 1 6.74 -12.91 -11.34
CA MET A 1 7.92 -12.06 -11.10
C MET A 1 7.77 -11.20 -9.85
N LEU A 2 6.76 -10.31 -9.75
CA LEU A 2 6.51 -9.47 -8.55
C LEU A 2 6.19 -10.23 -7.26
N TYR A 3 5.58 -11.42 -7.34
CA TYR A 3 5.28 -12.26 -6.17
C TYR A 3 6.54 -12.84 -5.48
N LEU A 4 7.64 -13.04 -6.20
CA LEU A 4 8.88 -13.60 -5.64
C LEU A 4 9.63 -12.61 -4.75
N LEU A 5 9.43 -11.30 -4.95
CA LEU A 5 9.99 -10.24 -4.10
C LEU A 5 9.18 -10.04 -2.80
N PHE A 6 7.88 -10.37 -2.80
CA PHE A 6 7.00 -10.20 -1.65
C PHE A 6 7.01 -11.37 -0.66
N ASP A 7 7.30 -12.59 -1.12
CA ASP A 7 7.24 -13.83 -0.35
C ASP A 7 8.13 -13.83 0.93
N PRO A 8 9.42 -13.44 0.89
CA PRO A 8 10.26 -13.44 2.11
C PRO A 8 9.83 -12.38 3.13
N LEU A 9 9.32 -11.23 2.67
CA LEU A 9 8.73 -10.20 3.51
C LEU A 9 7.44 -10.69 4.18
N LEU A 10 6.56 -11.33 3.41
CA LEU A 10 5.32 -11.92 3.91
C LEU A 10 5.60 -13.02 4.95
N ARG A 11 6.62 -13.87 4.73
CA ARG A 11 7.05 -14.91 5.68
C ARG A 11 7.67 -14.33 6.95
N LEU A 12 8.46 -13.27 6.85
CA LEU A 12 9.02 -12.58 8.03
C LEU A 12 7.91 -11.94 8.87
N LEU A 13 6.91 -11.34 8.21
CA LEU A 13 5.74 -10.74 8.86
C LEU A 13 4.83 -11.79 9.53
N LEU A 14 4.66 -12.97 8.91
CA LEU A 14 3.94 -14.10 9.51
C LEU A 14 4.66 -14.71 10.73
N ARG A 15 6.00 -14.61 10.80
CA ARG A 15 6.77 -15.05 11.98
C ARG A 15 6.64 -14.07 13.16
N LEU A 16 6.38 -12.79 12.90
CA LEU A 16 6.10 -11.79 13.93
C LEU A 16 4.66 -11.86 14.48
N PHE A 17 3.77 -12.55 13.77
CA PHE A 17 2.35 -12.72 14.09
C PHE A 17 2.07 -13.48 15.42
N GLY A 18 3.08 -14.14 16.00
CA GLY A 18 2.96 -14.99 17.20
C GLY A 18 2.94 -14.29 18.57
N ALA A 19 3.04 -12.96 18.63
CA ALA A 19 3.08 -12.22 19.91
C ALA A 19 1.92 -11.20 19.99
N GLY A 20 1.02 -11.35 20.98
CA GLY A 20 -0.19 -10.53 21.17
C GLY A 20 0.01 -9.01 21.18
N ALA A 21 -1.08 -8.25 20.99
CA ALA A 21 -1.14 -6.79 20.74
C ALA A 21 -0.39 -6.29 19.48
N ASN A 22 0.70 -6.95 19.07
CA ASN A 22 1.49 -6.61 17.88
C ASN A 22 0.76 -6.92 16.55
N GLY A 23 -0.25 -7.78 16.57
CA GLY A 23 -0.98 -8.17 15.37
C GLY A 23 -1.63 -6.99 14.62
N ILE A 24 -2.20 -6.02 15.34
CA ILE A 24 -2.83 -4.84 14.72
C ILE A 24 -1.78 -3.96 14.03
N LEU A 25 -0.64 -3.73 14.68
CA LEU A 25 0.47 -2.96 14.10
C LEU A 25 1.05 -3.66 12.86
N VAL A 26 1.16 -4.99 12.90
CA VAL A 26 1.59 -5.80 11.75
C VAL A 26 0.59 -5.68 10.60
N LEU A 27 -0.72 -5.82 10.87
CA LEU A 27 -1.76 -5.66 9.85
C LEU A 27 -1.78 -4.25 9.26
N ALA A 28 -1.65 -3.21 10.09
CA ALA A 28 -1.56 -1.83 9.65
C ALA A 28 -0.33 -1.59 8.76
N THR A 29 0.81 -2.20 9.11
CA THR A 29 2.04 -2.13 8.31
C THR A 29 1.90 -2.88 6.98
N ILE A 30 1.33 -4.09 6.99
CA ILE A 30 1.04 -4.87 5.77
C ILE A 30 0.13 -4.07 4.85
N PHE A 31 -0.95 -3.51 5.40
CA PHE A 31 -1.90 -2.69 4.65
C PHE A 31 -1.21 -1.47 4.03
N TRP A 32 -0.43 -0.74 4.81
CA TRP A 32 0.31 0.43 4.33
C TRP A 32 1.29 0.08 3.21
N ILE A 33 2.10 -0.97 3.37
CA ILE A 33 3.03 -1.45 2.34
C ILE A 33 2.25 -1.85 1.08
N TRP A 34 1.16 -2.61 1.21
CA TRP A 34 0.35 -3.02 0.08
C TRP A 34 -0.23 -1.81 -0.68
N VAL A 35 -0.69 -0.77 0.02
CA VAL A 35 -1.16 0.48 -0.61
C VAL A 35 -0.03 1.23 -1.33
N LEU A 36 1.18 1.28 -0.76
CA LEU A 36 2.34 1.87 -1.45
C LEU A 36 2.65 1.15 -2.76
N ILE A 37 2.61 -0.19 -2.77
CA ILE A 37 2.78 -0.94 -4.02
C ILE A 37 1.64 -0.70 -4.99
N ASP A 38 0.38 -0.65 -4.54
CA ASP A 38 -0.77 -0.31 -5.40
C ASP A 38 -0.57 1.06 -6.06
N CYS A 39 -0.11 2.05 -5.30
CA CYS A 39 0.19 3.39 -5.80
C CYS A 39 1.31 3.38 -6.85
N LEU A 40 2.45 2.76 -6.56
CA LEU A 40 3.59 2.71 -7.49
C LEU A 40 3.28 1.98 -8.79
N VAL A 41 2.49 0.91 -8.72
CA VAL A 41 2.22 0.02 -9.86
C VAL A 41 1.03 0.51 -10.68
N LYS A 42 -0.06 0.95 -10.05
CA LYS A 42 -1.33 1.20 -10.74
C LYS A 42 -1.59 2.67 -11.06
N GLU A 43 -0.98 3.60 -10.33
CA GLU A 43 -1.12 5.00 -10.70
C GLU A 43 -0.57 5.23 -12.12
N PRO A 44 -1.25 6.05 -12.93
CA PRO A 44 -0.75 6.46 -14.23
C PRO A 44 0.56 7.25 -14.08
N SER A 45 1.51 7.04 -15.00
CA SER A 45 2.83 7.73 -14.98
C SER A 45 2.90 8.95 -15.91
N ASP A 46 1.84 9.16 -16.67
CA ASP A 46 1.57 10.30 -17.54
C ASP A 46 1.18 11.56 -16.77
N THR A 47 0.83 11.44 -15.48
CA THR A 47 0.53 12.57 -14.60
C THR A 47 1.41 12.58 -13.35
N ASN A 48 1.45 13.72 -12.66
CA ASN A 48 2.16 13.87 -11.37
C ASN A 48 1.46 13.13 -10.22
N ASP A 49 0.28 12.54 -10.44
CA ASP A 49 -0.52 11.87 -9.42
C ASP A 49 0.26 10.72 -8.77
N LYS A 50 1.01 9.93 -9.55
CA LYS A 50 1.80 8.82 -9.01
C LYS A 50 2.77 9.29 -7.94
N ILE A 51 3.54 10.34 -8.22
CA ILE A 51 4.54 10.85 -7.30
C ILE A 51 3.86 11.51 -6.09
N ALA A 52 2.83 12.34 -6.33
CA ALA A 52 2.10 13.02 -5.27
C ALA A 52 1.47 12.04 -4.27
N TRP A 53 0.75 11.02 -4.76
CA TRP A 53 0.11 10.02 -3.90
C TRP A 53 1.13 9.10 -3.23
N THR A 54 2.20 8.73 -3.92
CA THR A 54 3.26 7.91 -3.31
C THR A 54 3.91 8.65 -2.15
N LEU A 55 4.28 9.92 -2.33
CA LEU A 55 4.86 10.73 -1.25
C LEU A 55 3.87 10.96 -0.11
N PHE A 56 2.60 11.22 -0.43
CA PHE A 56 1.57 11.40 0.58
C PHE A 56 1.38 10.15 1.45
N VAL A 57 1.24 8.97 0.84
CA VAL A 57 1.13 7.69 1.57
C VAL A 57 2.41 7.35 2.33
N LEU A 58 3.58 7.71 1.79
CA LEU A 58 4.88 7.47 2.42
C LEU A 58 5.05 8.29 3.70
N PHE A 59 4.74 9.59 3.67
CA PHE A 59 4.92 10.51 4.80
C PHE A 59 3.74 10.51 5.78
N VAL A 60 2.57 10.02 5.35
CA VAL A 60 1.36 9.92 6.17
C VAL A 60 0.89 8.47 6.13
N PRO A 61 1.44 7.54 6.94
CA PRO A 61 1.34 6.11 6.67
C PRO A 61 -0.09 5.57 6.68
N LEU A 62 -0.66 5.31 7.86
CA LEU A 62 -1.97 4.67 7.96
C LEU A 62 -3.09 5.58 7.42
N LEU A 63 -3.04 6.88 7.75
CA LEU A 63 -4.04 7.85 7.27
C LEU A 63 -3.97 8.03 5.75
N GLY A 64 -2.78 8.19 5.17
CA GLY A 64 -2.60 8.31 3.73
C GLY A 64 -3.00 7.03 3.01
N ALA A 65 -2.67 5.85 3.56
CA ALA A 65 -3.12 4.58 3.00
C ALA A 65 -4.65 4.43 3.00
N LEU A 66 -5.34 4.86 4.06
CA LEU A 66 -6.81 4.84 4.13
C LEU A 66 -7.42 5.80 3.11
N ILE A 67 -6.94 7.06 3.06
CA ILE A 67 -7.41 8.05 2.08
C ILE A 67 -7.19 7.53 0.66
N TYR A 68 -6.01 7.00 0.37
CA TYR A 68 -5.71 6.44 -0.93
C TYR A 68 -6.66 5.30 -1.28
N TYR A 69 -6.88 4.36 -0.36
CA TYR A 69 -7.70 3.19 -0.59
C TYR A 69 -9.17 3.52 -0.84
N PHE A 70 -9.75 4.42 -0.04
CA PHE A 70 -11.18 4.72 -0.09
C PHE A 70 -11.56 5.83 -1.06
N ILE A 71 -10.64 6.76 -1.34
CA ILE A 71 -10.93 7.94 -2.17
C ILE A 71 -10.20 7.82 -3.51
N ARG A 72 -8.86 7.84 -3.49
CA ARG A 72 -8.07 7.90 -4.72
C ARG A 72 -8.22 6.65 -5.60
N ARG A 73 -8.16 5.46 -5.01
CA ARG A 73 -8.19 4.20 -5.77
C ARG A 73 -9.48 4.04 -6.58
N PRO A 74 -10.69 4.28 -6.02
CA PRO A 74 -11.92 4.33 -6.82
C PRO A 74 -11.90 5.38 -7.92
N GLU A 75 -11.38 6.59 -7.66
CA GLU A 75 -11.26 7.65 -8.68
C GLU A 75 -10.34 7.24 -9.83
N ARG A 76 -9.18 6.65 -9.52
CA ARG A 76 -8.25 6.12 -10.51
C ARG A 76 -8.89 5.02 -11.36
N ILE A 77 -9.64 4.10 -10.74
CA ILE A 77 -10.36 3.04 -11.45
C ILE A 77 -11.43 3.65 -12.38
N LYS A 78 -12.14 4.70 -11.94
CA LYS A 78 -13.10 5.41 -12.81
C LYS A 78 -12.42 6.13 -13.97
N ALA A 79 -11.25 6.72 -13.74
CA ALA A 79 -10.53 7.49 -14.75
C ALA A 79 -9.78 6.61 -15.77
N VAL A 80 -9.21 5.48 -15.33
CA VAL A 80 -8.22 4.70 -16.11
C VAL A 80 -8.51 3.19 -16.14
N GLY A 81 -9.51 2.71 -15.40
CA GLY A 81 -9.97 1.31 -15.46
C GLY A 81 -9.10 0.29 -14.72
N ARG A 82 -8.15 0.71 -13.88
CA ARG A 82 -7.21 -0.17 -13.15
C ARG A 82 -6.88 0.34 -11.76
#